data_AF-W4VEW4-F1
#
_entry.id   AF-W4VEW4-F1
#
_cell.length_a   1.000
_cell.length_b   1.000
_cell.length_c   1.000
_cell.angle_alpha   90.00
_cell.angle_beta   90.00
_cell.angle_gamma   90.00
#
_symmetry.space_group_name_H-M   'P 1'
#
loop_
_entity.id
_entity.type
_entity.pdbx_description
1 polymer ?
#
loop_
_entity_poly.entity_id
_entity_poly.type
_entity_poly.pdbx_seq_one_letter_code
_entity_poly.pdbx_strand_id
1 'polypeptide(L)'
;MDGEDIICDFQIQGTMILPCARTLIDVPYVFSIDAYESFTTSAYYEDEEVHLNDSEVLDLMPYIKENVLLEIPLRVFAEKKELEANTVKEGNGWTLITGEEKIEKVDPRLEKLKSLLNDKSNKEDSKG
;
A
#
# COMPACT_ATOMS: atom_id res chain seq x y z
N MET A 1 6.53 -24.29 39.55
CA MET A 1 6.01 -24.23 38.16
C MET A 1 5.58 -22.79 38.00
N ASP A 2 6.53 -21.89 38.13
CA ASP A 2 6.28 -20.47 38.35
C ASP A 2 7.23 -19.77 37.38
N GLY A 3 6.68 -19.31 36.26
CA GLY A 3 7.37 -18.37 35.38
C GLY A 3 7.05 -16.96 35.81
N GLU A 4 8.00 -16.06 35.62
CA GLU A 4 7.77 -14.63 35.75
C GLU A 4 7.14 -14.12 34.44
N ASP A 5 6.04 -13.38 34.59
CA ASP A 5 5.39 -12.66 33.51
C ASP A 5 5.88 -11.21 33.50
N ILE A 6 6.31 -10.75 32.33
CA ILE A 6 6.92 -9.44 32.12
C ILE A 6 6.07 -8.70 31.10
N ILE A 7 5.63 -7.50 31.47
CA ILE A 7 4.83 -6.63 30.60
C ILE A 7 5.67 -5.42 30.21
N CYS A 8 5.75 -5.15 28.92
CA CYS A 8 6.46 -4.01 28.35
C CYS A 8 5.47 -3.09 27.64
N ASP A 9 5.33 -1.88 28.18
CA ASP A 9 4.58 -0.77 27.57
C ASP A 9 5.57 0.27 27.07
N PHE A 10 5.58 0.52 25.75
CA PHE A 10 6.53 1.44 25.14
C PHE A 10 5.98 2.12 23.89
N GLN A 11 6.52 3.31 23.63
CA GLN A 11 6.20 4.12 22.46
C GLN A 11 7.34 4.09 21.44
N ILE A 12 7.03 3.73 20.19
CA ILE A 12 7.97 3.75 19.07
C ILE A 12 7.65 4.98 18.20
N GLN A 13 8.64 5.84 17.98
CA GLN A 13 8.52 6.98 17.08
C GLN A 13 9.61 6.92 16.02
N GLY A 14 9.27 7.30 14.78
CA GLY A 14 10.24 7.29 13.71
C GLY A 14 9.73 7.89 12.41
N THR A 15 10.56 7.76 11.38
CA THR A 15 10.22 8.14 10.01
C THR A 15 10.64 7.02 9.09
N MET A 16 9.69 6.47 8.34
CA MET A 16 9.93 5.51 7.27
C MET A 16 10.18 6.26 5.97
N ILE A 17 11.07 5.73 5.12
CA ILE A 17 11.24 6.21 3.75
C ILE A 17 10.54 5.20 2.84
N LEU A 18 9.43 5.61 2.24
CA LEU A 18 8.55 4.71 1.47
C LEU A 18 8.44 5.20 0.02
N PRO A 19 8.43 4.29 -0.97
CA PRO A 19 8.31 4.68 -2.37
C PRO A 19 6.89 5.19 -2.66
N CYS A 20 6.79 6.35 -3.29
CA CYS A 20 5.52 6.88 -3.76
C CYS A 20 4.89 5.89 -4.76
N ALA A 21 3.65 5.50 -4.53
CA ALA A 21 2.95 4.52 -5.34
C ALA A 21 2.51 5.01 -6.74
N ARG A 22 2.96 6.20 -7.16
CA ARG A 22 2.75 6.75 -8.51
C ARG A 22 4.06 7.05 -9.22
N THR A 23 5.04 7.60 -8.51
CA THR A 23 6.28 8.11 -9.10
C THR A 23 7.51 7.32 -8.66
N LEU A 24 7.39 6.43 -7.66
CA LEU A 24 8.46 5.66 -7.03
C LEU A 24 9.56 6.50 -6.36
N ILE A 25 9.35 7.81 -6.22
CA ILE A 25 10.27 8.65 -5.45
C ILE A 25 10.09 8.37 -3.95
N ASP A 26 11.16 8.56 -3.18
CA ASP A 26 11.15 8.41 -1.75
C ASP A 26 10.26 9.45 -1.05
N VAL A 27 9.37 8.99 -0.16
CA VAL A 27 8.48 9.83 0.64
C VAL A 27 8.74 9.57 2.12
N PRO A 28 9.08 10.60 2.92
CA PRO A 28 9.18 10.46 4.36
C PRO A 28 7.78 10.31 4.97
N TYR A 29 7.59 9.25 5.76
CA TYR A 29 6.35 8.95 6.47
C TYR A 29 6.63 8.86 7.97
N VAL A 30 6.14 9.85 8.72
CA VAL A 30 6.29 9.91 10.18
C VAL A 30 5.25 9.00 10.83
N PHE A 31 5.68 8.18 11.79
CA PHE A 31 4.80 7.28 12.52
C PHE A 31 5.08 7.34 14.03
N SER A 32 4.05 7.02 14.81
CA SER A 32 4.10 6.85 16.27
C SER A 32 3.21 5.67 16.62
N ILE A 33 3.78 4.66 17.25
CA ILE A 33 3.10 3.42 17.65
C ILE A 33 3.18 3.32 19.17
N ASP A 34 2.05 3.07 19.81
CA ASP A 34 1.99 2.66 21.21
C ASP A 34 1.87 1.13 21.22
N ALA A 35 2.87 0.45 21.78
CA ALA A 35 2.97 -1.01 21.76
C ALA A 35 2.93 -1.58 23.17
N TYR A 36 2.20 -2.69 23.31
CA TYR A 36 2.08 -3.45 24.55
C TYR A 36 2.46 -4.89 24.25
N GLU A 37 3.57 -5.36 24.84
CA GLU A 37 4.10 -6.70 24.62
C GLU A 37 4.18 -7.46 25.93
N SER A 38 3.71 -8.70 25.91
CA SER A 38 3.72 -9.60 27.07
C SER A 38 4.73 -10.72 26.86
N PHE A 39 5.54 -11.00 27.87
CA PHE A 39 6.57 -12.03 27.85
C PHE A 39 6.43 -12.95 29.05
N THR A 40 6.80 -14.20 28.88
CA THR A 40 6.87 -15.17 29.99
C THR A 40 8.14 -15.99 29.90
N THR A 41 8.66 -16.39 31.06
CA THR A 41 9.77 -17.36 31.18
C THR A 41 9.27 -18.80 31.30
N SER A 42 7.94 -18.99 31.40
CA SER A 42 7.33 -20.32 31.47
C SER A 42 7.09 -20.90 30.09
N ALA A 43 7.79 -21.98 29.75
CA ALA A 43 7.55 -22.74 28.52
C ALA A 43 6.20 -23.47 28.48
N TYR A 44 5.42 -23.44 29.57
CA TYR A 44 4.10 -24.09 29.68
C TYR A 44 2.93 -23.10 29.51
N TYR A 45 3.23 -21.84 29.21
CA TYR A 45 2.21 -20.84 28.90
C TYR A 45 1.81 -20.98 27.44
N GLU A 46 0.55 -21.34 27.18
CA GLU A 46 -0.01 -21.52 25.83
C GLU A 46 -0.96 -20.37 25.51
N ASP A 47 -0.41 -19.18 25.30
CA ASP A 47 -1.13 -18.02 24.77
C ASP A 47 -0.36 -17.46 23.58
N GLU A 48 -1.03 -17.29 22.44
CA GLU A 48 -0.42 -16.78 21.20
C GLU A 48 -0.01 -15.30 21.33
N GLU A 49 -0.61 -14.56 22.27
CA GLU A 49 -0.32 -13.15 22.52
C GLU A 49 0.83 -12.95 23.53
N VAL A 50 1.41 -14.05 24.07
CA VAL A 50 2.50 -14.00 25.05
C VAL A 50 3.76 -14.65 24.47
N HIS A 51 4.84 -13.87 24.43
CA HIS A 51 6.10 -14.32 23.88
C HIS A 51 6.92 -15.10 24.92
N LEU A 52 7.45 -16.25 24.53
CA LEU A 52 8.41 -16.97 25.37
C LEU A 52 9.76 -16.25 25.34
N ASN A 53 10.26 -15.85 26.50
CA ASN A 53 11.62 -15.39 26.67
C ASN A 53 12.49 -16.52 27.22
N ASP A 54 13.38 -17.06 26.39
CA ASP A 54 14.28 -18.18 26.71
C ASP A 54 15.71 -17.74 27.08
N SER A 55 15.92 -16.44 27.20
CA SER A 55 17.22 -15.79 27.42
C SER A 55 17.28 -15.16 28.82
N GLU A 56 18.49 -14.92 29.33
CA GLU A 56 18.66 -14.12 30.56
C GLU A 56 18.37 -12.63 30.32
N VAL A 57 18.34 -12.20 29.06
CA VAL A 57 18.10 -10.80 28.65
C VAL A 57 16.92 -10.73 27.69
N LEU A 58 15.97 -9.86 28.00
CA LEU A 58 14.84 -9.53 27.13
C LEU A 58 15.28 -8.59 26.00
N ASP A 59 15.36 -9.12 24.77
CA ASP A 59 15.59 -8.32 23.57
C ASP A 59 14.26 -7.88 22.94
N LEU A 60 13.96 -6.59 23.04
CA LEU A 60 12.74 -5.99 22.47
C LEU A 60 12.89 -5.67 20.97
N MET A 61 14.10 -5.73 20.42
CA MET A 61 14.37 -5.25 19.07
C MET A 61 13.60 -6.02 17.96
N PRO A 62 13.36 -7.34 18.06
CA PRO A 62 12.51 -8.07 17.12
C PRO A 62 11.07 -7.56 17.11
N TYR A 63 10.50 -7.33 18.30
CA TYR A 63 9.10 -6.90 18.48
C TYR A 63 8.89 -5.45 18.07
N ILE A 64 9.87 -4.58 18.33
CA ILE A 64 9.86 -3.21 17.81
C ILE A 64 9.83 -3.22 16.26
N LYS A 65 10.64 -4.08 15.61
CA LYS A 65 10.66 -4.18 14.15
C LYS A 65 9.35 -4.72 13.60
N GLU A 66 8.77 -5.72 14.24
CA GLU A 66 7.47 -6.27 13.88
C GLU A 66 6.37 -5.20 13.91
N ASN A 67 6.25 -4.46 15.02
CA ASN A 67 5.31 -3.35 15.15
C ASN A 67 5.51 -2.30 14.05
N VAL A 68 6.75 -1.93 13.74
CA VAL A 68 7.06 -1.00 12.64
C VAL A 68 6.66 -1.56 11.27
N LEU A 69 6.86 -2.86 11.03
CA LEU A 69 6.48 -3.51 9.77
C LEU A 69 4.95 -3.55 9.58
N LEU A 70 4.21 -3.79 10.66
CA LEU A 70 2.74 -3.79 10.65
C LEU A 70 2.16 -2.40 10.39
N GLU A 71 2.87 -1.35 10.80
CA GLU A 71 2.47 0.05 10.57
C GLU A 71 2.72 0.54 9.13
N ILE A 72 3.35 -0.27 8.27
CA ILE A 72 3.61 0.15 6.88
C ILE A 72 2.28 0.37 6.14
N PRO A 73 1.99 1.59 5.66
CA PRO A 73 0.75 1.87 4.95
C PRO A 73 0.70 1.16 3.59
N LEU A 74 -0.50 0.73 3.19
CA LEU A 74 -0.74 0.08 1.88
C LEU A 74 -0.30 0.96 0.69
N ARG A 75 -0.40 2.29 0.83
CA ARG A 75 -0.05 3.22 -0.25
C ARG A 75 0.35 4.59 0.30
N VAL A 76 1.44 5.14 -0.23
CA VAL A 76 1.92 6.50 0.06
C VAL A 76 2.00 7.32 -1.23
N PHE A 77 1.69 8.61 -1.13
CA PHE A 77 1.82 9.57 -2.21
C PHE A 77 2.77 10.68 -1.83
N ALA A 78 3.64 11.07 -2.76
CA ALA A 78 4.43 12.27 -2.62
C ALA A 78 3.54 13.51 -2.64
N GLU A 79 4.07 14.63 -2.15
CA GLU A 79 3.37 15.91 -2.24
C GLU A 79 3.02 16.27 -3.67
N LYS A 80 1.92 17.01 -3.86
CA LYS A 80 1.38 17.33 -5.19
C LYS A 80 2.43 17.89 -6.15
N LYS A 81 3.33 18.76 -5.67
CA LYS A 81 4.40 19.36 -6.48
C LYS A 81 5.39 18.32 -7.00
N GLU A 82 5.83 17.40 -6.14
CA GLU A 82 6.76 16.33 -6.52
C GLU A 82 6.07 15.26 -7.35
N LEU A 83 4.80 15.00 -7.07
CA LEU A 83 3.97 14.10 -7.85
C LEU A 83 3.84 14.60 -9.29
N GLU A 84 3.53 15.88 -9.50
CA GLU A 84 3.41 16.49 -10.83
C GLU A 84 4.74 16.51 -11.59
N ALA A 85 5.85 16.76 -10.89
CA ALA A 85 7.18 16.80 -11.48
C ALA A 85 7.69 15.41 -11.91
N ASN A 86 7.38 14.37 -11.13
CA ASN A 86 7.94 13.02 -11.33
C ASN A 86 6.93 12.02 -11.94
N THR A 87 5.70 12.45 -12.22
CA THR A 87 4.72 11.59 -12.89
C THR A 87 5.09 11.39 -14.35
N VAL A 88 5.19 10.13 -14.77
CA VAL A 88 5.31 9.74 -16.18
C VAL A 88 4.00 10.06 -16.90
N LYS A 89 4.02 11.10 -17.75
CA LYS A 89 2.82 11.58 -18.47
C LYS A 89 2.44 10.73 -19.68
N GLU A 90 3.38 10.00 -20.26
CA GLU A 90 3.14 9.18 -21.45
C GLU A 90 4.13 8.03 -21.56
N GLY A 91 3.78 7.02 -22.33
CA GLY A 91 4.63 5.88 -22.66
C GLY A 91 4.26 5.30 -24.01
N ASN A 92 4.89 4.18 -24.38
CA ASN A 92 4.62 3.52 -25.65
C ASN A 92 3.18 3.00 -25.71
N GLY A 93 2.32 3.72 -26.43
CA GLY A 93 0.92 3.34 -26.66
C GLY A 93 -0.06 3.80 -25.58
N TRP A 94 0.37 4.62 -24.61
CA TRP A 94 -0.54 5.19 -23.61
C TRP A 94 -0.12 6.62 -23.25
N THR A 95 -1.08 7.45 -22.84
CA THR A 95 -0.85 8.79 -22.30
C THR A 95 -1.75 8.98 -21.09
N LEU A 96 -1.29 9.72 -20.07
CA LEU A 96 -2.08 10.04 -18.90
C LEU A 96 -3.09 11.12 -19.25
N ILE A 97 -4.35 10.72 -19.32
CA ILE A 97 -5.47 11.63 -19.50
C ILE A 97 -5.89 12.15 -18.13
N THR A 98 -5.77 13.46 -17.89
CA THR A 98 -6.42 14.13 -16.77
C THR A 98 -7.85 14.49 -17.19
N GLY A 99 -8.79 14.62 -16.24
CA GLY A 99 -10.24 14.71 -16.53
C GLY A 99 -10.70 15.86 -17.45
N GLU A 100 -9.79 16.75 -17.85
CA GLU A 100 -10.03 17.87 -18.78
C GLU A 100 -9.79 17.48 -20.25
N GLU A 101 -9.06 16.39 -20.52
CA GLU A 101 -8.71 15.97 -21.88
C GLU A 101 -9.66 14.89 -22.41
N LYS A 102 -10.85 15.28 -22.88
CA LYS A 102 -11.65 14.42 -23.76
C LYS A 102 -11.01 14.36 -25.14
N ILE A 103 -10.06 13.45 -25.32
CA ILE A 103 -9.53 13.15 -26.65
C ILE A 103 -10.42 12.08 -27.27
N GLU A 104 -11.29 12.46 -28.21
CA GLU A 104 -11.95 11.52 -29.13
C GLU A 104 -10.94 10.97 -30.15
N LYS A 105 -9.83 10.38 -29.69
CA LYS A 105 -8.92 9.62 -30.55
C LYS A 105 -9.36 8.17 -30.51
N VAL A 106 -9.86 7.72 -31.64
CA VAL A 106 -10.17 6.29 -31.82
C VAL A 106 -8.90 5.56 -32.20
N ASP A 107 -8.65 4.45 -31.49
CA ASP A 107 -7.50 3.60 -31.75
C ASP A 107 -7.55 3.12 -33.21
N PRO A 108 -6.47 3.32 -34.00
CA PRO A 108 -6.40 2.85 -35.38
C PRO A 108 -6.74 1.37 -35.58
N ARG A 109 -6.51 0.52 -34.57
CA ARG A 109 -6.88 -0.91 -34.60
C ARG A 109 -8.37 -1.14 -34.43
N LEU A 110 -9.07 -0.24 -33.76
CA LEU A 110 -10.51 -0.30 -33.47
C LEU A 110 -11.36 0.51 -34.46
N GLU A 111 -10.75 1.21 -35.41
CA GLU A 111 -11.45 1.97 -36.45
C GLU A 111 -12.47 1.12 -37.23
N LYS A 112 -12.11 -0.13 -37.54
CA LYS A 112 -12.99 -1.07 -38.27
C LYS A 112 -14.19 -1.57 -37.44
N LEU A 113 -14.14 -1.42 -36.11
CA LEU A 113 -15.27 -1.74 -35.24
C LEU A 113 -16.36 -0.67 -35.33
N LYS A 114 -16.01 0.61 -35.56
CA LYS A 114 -17.01 1.68 -35.74
C LYS A 114 -17.97 1.37 -36.88
N SER A 115 -17.46 0.90 -38.02
CA SER A 115 -18.31 0.54 -39.16
C SER A 115 -19.26 -0.60 -38.81
N LEU A 116 -18.82 -1.59 -38.03
CA LEU A 116 -19.66 -2.73 -37.61
C LEU A 116 -20.74 -2.34 -36.58
N LEU A 117 -20.48 -1.35 -35.73
CA LEU A 117 -21.43 -0.84 -34.74
C LEU A 117 -22.49 0.06 -35.40
N ASN A 118 -22.09 0.91 -36.35
CA ASN A 118 -23.01 1.77 -37.12
C ASN A 118 -23.92 0.96 -38.07
N ASP A 119 -23.47 -0.22 -38.53
CA ASP A 119 -24.29 -1.12 -39.35
C ASP A 119 -25.43 -1.80 -38.56
N LYS A 120 -25.34 -1.86 -37.23
CA LYS A 120 -26.37 -2.46 -36.37
C LYS A 120 -27.47 -1.48 -35.98
N SER A 121 -27.16 -0.19 -35.82
CA SER A 121 -28.18 0.84 -35.55
C SER A 121 -29.13 1.09 -36.73
N ASN A 122 -28.73 0.74 -37.96
CA ASN A 122 -29.56 0.90 -39.17
C ASN A 122 -30.44 -0.31 -39.50
N LYS A 123 -30.40 -1.41 -38.72
CA LYS A 123 -31.16 -2.65 -39.01
C LYS A 123 -32.37 -2.90 -38.11
N GLU A 124 -32.57 -2.09 -37.07
CA GLU A 124 -33.73 -2.21 -36.18
C GLU A 124 -34.93 -1.33 -36.59
N ASP A 125 -34.74 -0.35 -37.48
CA ASP A 125 -35.80 0.58 -37.92
C ASP A 125 -36.49 0.20 -39.25
N SER A 126 -36.18 -0.97 -39.83
CA SER A 126 -36.78 -1.42 -41.10
C SER A 126 -37.36 -2.84 -41.01
N LYS A 127 -38.23 -3.08 -40.03
CA LYS A 127 -39.27 -4.12 -40.12
C LYS A 127 -40.60 -3.51 -39.71
N GLY A 128 -41.20 -2.77 -40.65
CA GLY A 128 -42.65 -2.65 -40.76
C GLY A 128 -43.25 -3.90 -41.35
#